data_AF-A0A8S3U3W0-F1
#
_entry.id   AF-A0A8S3U3W0-F1
#
_cell.length_a   1.000
_cell.length_b   1.000
_cell.length_c   1.000
_cell.angle_alpha   90.00
_cell.angle_beta   90.00
_cell.angle_gamma   90.00
#
_symmetry.space_group_name_H-M   'P 1'
#
loop_
_entity.id
_entity.type
_entity.pdbx_description
1 polymer ?
#
loop_
_entity_poly.entity_id
_entity_poly.type
_entity_poly.pdbx_seq_one_letter_code
_entity_poly.pdbx_strand_id
1 'polypeptide(L)'
;MFRKEVTIVMLMLSVLPACPLKMGYKKVGTACLMYNDVFYTEHARSKIECSSICENNKFGSCSRFMYDSSRNMCLLHSDTTIQGRNSVTIQTNETWDFYGIAHEDCNLPGYDFVPSIHACFKHYYRVDSTWVSAREICINDGGDLVIIETQETYDFLFNYVNCIGKLWFGLRDYKWVNGQPFTNNLGLNILWNDEVDSEDPSDPYYDCGLLGFKSGYKIVDVSCTVKIRKFFVCEIPMIPVS
;
A
#
# COMPACT_ATOMS: atom_id res chain seq x y z
N MET A 1 -28.84 59.61 20.82
CA MET A 1 -29.80 58.50 20.66
C MET A 1 -29.41 57.75 19.40
N PHE A 2 -29.11 56.46 19.56
CA PHE A 2 -28.37 55.58 18.66
C PHE A 2 -28.98 55.41 17.25
N ARG A 3 -28.15 55.45 16.21
CA ARG A 3 -28.43 54.76 14.94
C ARG A 3 -27.30 53.75 14.72
N LYS A 4 -27.65 52.47 14.79
CA LYS A 4 -26.73 51.33 14.72
C LYS A 4 -26.06 51.28 13.35
N GLU A 5 -24.72 51.25 13.34
CA GLU A 5 -23.94 50.82 12.17
C GLU A 5 -24.12 49.31 11.99
N VAL A 6 -24.44 48.91 10.77
CA VAL A 6 -24.50 47.50 10.35
C VAL A 6 -23.10 47.11 9.91
N THR A 7 -22.37 46.41 10.76
CA THR A 7 -21.10 45.80 10.42
C THR A 7 -21.37 44.62 9.47
N ILE A 8 -20.97 44.78 8.21
CA ILE A 8 -20.92 43.68 7.24
C ILE A 8 -19.80 42.74 7.70
N VAL A 9 -20.17 41.57 8.20
CA VAL A 9 -19.25 40.45 8.45
C VAL A 9 -18.80 39.94 7.09
N MET A 10 -17.61 40.36 6.65
CA MET A 10 -16.93 39.70 5.53
C MET A 10 -16.64 38.26 5.94
N LEU A 11 -17.23 37.33 5.20
CA LEU A 11 -16.88 35.91 5.22
C LEU A 11 -15.36 35.76 5.10
N MET A 12 -14.73 35.24 6.15
CA MET A 12 -13.41 34.63 6.08
C MET A 12 -13.53 33.39 5.18
N LEU A 13 -13.39 33.58 3.87
CA LEU A 13 -12.93 32.53 2.98
C LEU A 13 -11.57 32.10 3.50
N SER A 14 -11.50 30.92 4.12
CA SER A 14 -10.26 30.29 4.55
C SER A 14 -9.37 30.10 3.32
N VAL A 15 -8.48 31.07 3.08
CA VAL A 15 -7.39 30.95 2.12
C VAL A 15 -6.48 29.86 2.67
N LEU A 16 -6.57 28.65 2.12
CA LEU A 16 -5.59 27.59 2.34
C LEU A 16 -4.20 28.19 2.08
N PRO A 17 -3.21 27.97 2.96
CA PRO A 17 -1.91 28.61 2.82
C PRO A 17 -1.29 28.18 1.48
N ALA A 18 -1.02 29.16 0.61
CA ALA A 18 -0.27 28.94 -0.60
C ALA A 18 1.12 28.39 -0.23
N CYS A 19 1.61 27.38 -0.95
CA CYS A 19 2.93 26.80 -0.69
C CYS A 19 3.98 27.92 -0.60
N PRO A 20 4.94 27.85 0.35
CA PRO A 20 5.95 28.87 0.49
C PRO A 20 6.69 29.03 -0.83
N LEU A 21 6.58 30.18 -1.49
CA LEU A 21 7.28 30.52 -2.75
C LEU A 21 8.81 30.66 -2.55
N LYS A 22 9.35 30.31 -1.38
CA LYS A 22 10.79 30.24 -1.15
C LYS A 22 11.31 29.02 -1.89
N MET A 23 12.34 29.24 -2.72
CA MET A 23 13.11 28.22 -3.45
C MET A 23 13.20 26.94 -2.63
N GLY A 24 12.67 25.86 -3.16
CA GLY A 24 12.72 24.60 -2.45
C GLY A 24 11.39 23.89 -2.22
N TYR A 25 10.22 24.32 -2.70
CA TYR A 25 8.97 23.58 -2.51
C TYR A 25 8.06 23.52 -3.76
N LYS A 26 7.39 22.37 -4.01
CA LYS A 26 6.38 22.17 -5.07
C LYS A 26 5.04 21.74 -4.46
N LYS A 27 3.94 22.28 -5.02
CA LYS A 27 2.56 21.89 -4.64
C LYS A 27 2.16 20.58 -5.33
N VAL A 28 1.68 19.61 -4.56
CA VAL A 28 1.17 18.29 -5.03
C VAL A 28 -0.20 18.06 -4.40
N GLY A 29 -1.26 18.16 -5.20
CA GLY A 29 -2.63 18.16 -4.67
C GLY A 29 -2.84 19.31 -3.66
N THR A 30 -3.11 18.96 -2.41
CA THR A 30 -3.21 19.90 -1.28
C THR A 30 -1.88 20.10 -0.53
N ALA A 31 -0.82 19.35 -0.86
CA ALA A 31 0.43 19.27 -0.11
C ALA A 31 1.59 20.11 -0.68
N CYS A 32 2.59 20.43 0.15
CA CYS A 32 3.82 21.15 -0.23
C CYS A 32 5.07 20.31 0.12
N LEU A 33 5.83 19.89 -0.88
CA LEU A 33 7.01 19.01 -0.76
C LEU A 33 8.31 19.72 -1.13
N MET A 34 9.45 19.34 -0.54
CA MET A 34 10.74 19.97 -0.87
C MET A 34 11.21 19.63 -2.30
N TYR A 35 11.75 20.63 -3.02
CA TYR A 35 12.05 20.67 -4.47
C TYR A 35 13.22 19.78 -4.89
N ASN A 36 14.14 19.44 -3.99
CA ASN A 36 15.40 18.79 -4.37
C ASN A 36 15.31 17.26 -4.41
N ASP A 37 14.29 16.65 -3.77
CA ASP A 37 14.30 15.20 -3.50
C ASP A 37 13.05 14.44 -3.98
N VAL A 38 12.00 15.15 -4.42
CA VAL A 38 10.74 14.54 -4.90
C VAL A 38 10.46 14.93 -6.35
N PHE A 39 10.48 13.94 -7.23
CA PHE A 39 10.11 14.09 -8.63
C PHE A 39 8.67 13.60 -8.85
N TYR A 40 7.84 14.48 -9.38
CA TYR A 40 6.47 14.14 -9.77
C TYR A 40 6.48 13.39 -11.10
N THR A 41 5.71 12.32 -11.18
CA THR A 41 5.45 11.59 -12.42
C THR A 41 3.95 11.30 -12.56
N GLU A 42 3.53 10.91 -13.76
CA GLU A 42 2.13 10.75 -14.13
C GLU A 42 1.40 9.65 -13.34
N HIS A 43 0.08 9.60 -13.55
CA HIS A 43 -0.84 8.64 -12.95
C HIS A 43 -0.30 7.22 -13.03
N ALA A 44 -0.18 6.55 -11.88
CA ALA A 44 0.08 5.10 -11.82
C ALA A 44 -1.16 4.40 -11.29
N ARG A 45 -1.47 3.23 -11.84
CA ARG A 45 -2.64 2.43 -11.47
C ARG A 45 -2.33 1.41 -10.37
N SER A 46 -1.05 1.23 -10.04
CA SER A 46 -0.60 0.38 -8.95
C SER A 46 0.78 0.79 -8.42
N LYS A 47 1.16 0.21 -7.27
CA LYS A 47 2.52 0.33 -6.72
C LYS A 47 3.56 -0.27 -7.66
N ILE A 48 3.24 -1.39 -8.32
CA ILE A 48 4.11 -2.02 -9.31
C ILE A 48 4.37 -1.09 -10.49
N GLU A 49 3.32 -0.47 -11.05
CA GLU A 49 3.48 0.48 -12.15
C GLU A 49 4.30 1.71 -11.72
N CYS A 50 4.04 2.24 -10.52
CA CYS A 50 4.84 3.34 -9.96
C CYS A 50 6.32 2.95 -9.78
N SER A 51 6.59 1.69 -9.42
CA SER A 51 7.94 1.13 -9.37
C SER A 51 8.62 1.08 -10.73
N SER A 52 7.91 0.60 -11.76
CA SER A 52 8.44 0.60 -13.13
C SER A 52 8.71 2.02 -13.63
N ILE A 53 7.92 3.01 -13.22
CA ILE A 53 8.17 4.42 -13.54
C ILE A 53 9.43 4.92 -12.81
N CYS A 54 9.60 4.57 -11.53
CA CYS A 54 10.83 4.85 -10.77
C CYS A 54 12.05 4.22 -11.48
N GLU A 55 11.91 2.99 -11.98
CA GLU A 55 12.98 2.26 -12.65
C GLU A 55 13.40 2.86 -13.98
N ASN A 56 12.41 3.26 -14.79
CA ASN A 56 12.65 3.81 -16.12
C ASN A 56 12.93 5.32 -16.13
N ASN A 57 12.95 5.99 -14.97
CA ASN A 57 13.17 7.43 -14.90
C ASN A 57 14.63 7.79 -15.24
N LYS A 58 14.86 8.19 -16.49
CA LYS A 58 16.16 8.65 -17.00
C LYS A 58 16.58 10.05 -16.51
N PHE A 59 15.70 10.80 -15.84
CA PHE A 59 15.91 12.22 -15.51
C PHE A 59 16.32 12.49 -14.05
N GLY A 60 16.41 11.46 -13.20
CA GLY A 60 16.93 11.55 -11.84
C GLY A 60 17.01 10.15 -11.21
N SER A 61 18.02 9.89 -10.40
CA SER A 61 18.21 8.62 -9.69
C SER A 61 17.09 8.41 -8.67
N CYS A 62 15.97 7.81 -9.10
CA CYS A 62 14.89 7.41 -8.19
C CYS A 62 15.41 6.29 -7.29
N SER A 63 15.29 6.47 -5.98
CA SER A 63 15.73 5.53 -4.95
C SER A 63 14.58 4.96 -4.13
N ARG A 64 13.34 5.42 -4.35
CA ARG A 64 12.07 4.92 -3.78
C ARG A 64 10.92 5.77 -4.27
N PHE A 65 9.69 5.36 -3.98
CA PHE A 65 8.51 6.12 -4.36
C PHE A 65 7.42 6.06 -3.28
N MET A 66 6.45 6.95 -3.37
CA MET A 66 5.21 6.92 -2.62
C MET A 66 4.04 6.74 -3.58
N TYR A 67 2.99 6.05 -3.15
CA TYR A 67 1.82 5.76 -3.97
C TYR A 67 0.52 6.01 -3.21
N ASP A 68 -0.39 6.77 -3.82
CA ASP A 68 -1.74 7.01 -3.33
C ASP A 68 -2.75 6.46 -4.34
N SER A 69 -3.40 5.37 -3.96
CA SER A 69 -4.37 4.69 -4.80
C SER A 69 -5.70 5.41 -4.96
N SER A 70 -6.07 6.28 -4.00
CA SER A 70 -7.31 7.05 -4.10
C SER A 70 -7.24 8.10 -5.21
N ARG A 71 -6.02 8.55 -5.53
CA ARG A 71 -5.73 9.55 -6.55
C ARG A 71 -4.95 8.98 -7.76
N ASN A 72 -4.65 7.67 -7.75
CA ASN A 72 -3.74 7.04 -8.73
C ASN A 72 -2.42 7.82 -8.88
N MET A 73 -1.87 8.30 -7.76
CA MET A 73 -0.78 9.26 -7.75
C MET A 73 0.53 8.58 -7.34
N CYS A 74 1.56 8.76 -8.16
CA CYS A 74 2.91 8.25 -7.96
C CYS A 74 3.89 9.40 -7.71
N LEU A 75 4.66 9.33 -6.62
CA LEU A 75 5.65 10.33 -6.25
C LEU A 75 7.01 9.66 -6.16
N LEU A 76 7.94 10.01 -7.05
CA LEU A 76 9.28 9.46 -7.04
C LEU A 76 10.16 10.25 -6.09
N HIS A 77 11.09 9.58 -5.43
CA HIS A 77 11.97 10.18 -4.45
C HIS A 77 13.42 9.75 -4.72
N SER A 78 14.36 10.69 -4.64
CA SER A 78 15.78 10.44 -4.95
C SER A 78 16.71 10.42 -3.75
N ASP A 79 16.32 11.01 -2.62
CA ASP A 79 17.24 11.14 -1.49
C ASP A 79 17.44 9.80 -0.75
N THR A 80 18.71 9.38 -0.72
CA THR A 80 19.25 8.16 -0.12
C THR A 80 19.58 8.32 1.37
N THR A 81 19.59 9.53 1.92
CA THR A 81 19.92 9.81 3.33
C THR A 81 18.77 9.46 4.29
N ILE A 82 17.57 9.27 3.77
CA ILE A 82 16.41 8.79 4.53
C ILE A 82 16.34 7.24 4.52
N GLN A 83 17.40 6.55 4.09
CA GLN A 83 17.48 5.09 4.26
C GLN A 83 17.21 4.72 5.73
N GLY A 84 16.13 3.96 5.96
CA GLY A 84 15.64 3.58 7.29
C GLY A 84 14.45 4.39 7.82
N ARG A 85 13.98 5.45 7.13
CA ARG A 85 12.68 6.07 7.44
C ARG A 85 11.62 5.59 6.44
N ASN A 86 10.64 4.87 6.95
CA ASN A 86 9.60 4.22 6.14
C ASN A 86 8.44 5.15 5.77
N SER A 87 8.35 6.33 6.39
CA SER A 87 7.33 7.32 6.09
C SER A 87 7.79 8.76 6.23
N VAL A 88 7.08 9.69 5.60
CA VAL A 88 7.27 11.13 5.69
C VAL A 88 5.93 11.83 5.93
N THR A 89 5.89 12.71 6.94
CA THR A 89 4.76 13.61 7.14
C THR A 89 5.00 14.88 6.34
N ILE A 90 4.07 15.20 5.44
CA ILE A 90 4.10 16.43 4.66
C ILE A 90 3.39 17.54 5.45
N GLN A 91 3.63 18.82 5.14
CA GLN A 91 3.04 19.98 5.81
C GLN A 91 1.49 20.00 5.88
N THR A 92 0.81 19.05 5.24
CA THR A 92 -0.64 18.82 5.28
C THR A 92 -1.12 17.90 6.41
N ASN A 93 -0.24 17.44 7.31
CA ASN A 93 -0.51 16.32 8.25
C ASN A 93 -0.84 14.99 7.54
N GLU A 94 -0.59 14.89 6.24
CA GLU A 94 -0.65 13.60 5.53
C GLU A 94 0.68 12.87 5.73
N THR A 95 0.60 11.64 6.24
CA THR A 95 1.74 10.72 6.33
C THR A 95 1.73 9.83 5.10
N TRP A 96 2.89 9.69 4.49
CA TRP A 96 3.08 8.90 3.29
C TRP A 96 4.17 7.87 3.52
N ASP A 97 3.89 6.64 3.12
CA ASP A 97 4.84 5.54 3.18
C ASP A 97 5.70 5.47 1.92
N PHE A 98 6.96 5.09 2.11
CA PHE A 98 7.88 4.79 1.03
C PHE A 98 7.79 3.32 0.66
N TYR A 99 7.79 3.06 -0.65
CA TYR A 99 7.76 1.73 -1.23
C TYR A 99 8.99 1.49 -2.12
N GLY A 100 9.32 0.21 -2.29
CA GLY A 100 10.45 -0.24 -3.08
C GLY A 100 11.58 -0.80 -2.22
N ILE A 101 12.22 -1.87 -2.69
CA ILE A 101 13.55 -2.30 -2.23
C ILE A 101 14.49 -2.49 -3.43
N ALA A 102 15.79 -2.38 -3.17
CA ALA A 102 16.79 -2.59 -4.21
C ALA A 102 16.72 -4.03 -4.74
N HIS A 103 16.92 -4.20 -6.05
CA HIS A 103 16.87 -5.52 -6.70
C HIS A 103 17.78 -6.56 -6.01
N GLU A 104 18.93 -6.14 -5.46
CA GLU A 104 19.84 -7.04 -4.75
C GLU A 104 19.28 -7.57 -3.43
N ASP A 105 18.48 -6.77 -2.72
CA ASP A 105 17.86 -7.13 -1.43
C ASP A 105 16.81 -8.23 -1.61
N CYS A 106 16.19 -8.32 -2.78
CA CYS A 106 15.26 -9.40 -3.12
C CYS A 106 15.90 -10.79 -3.21
N ASN A 107 17.24 -10.87 -3.26
CA ASN A 107 17.96 -12.14 -3.26
C ASN A 107 18.31 -12.61 -1.84
N LEU A 108 17.97 -11.82 -0.81
CA LEU A 108 18.23 -12.18 0.57
C LEU A 108 17.31 -13.33 1.03
N PRO A 109 17.73 -14.14 2.01
CA PRO A 109 16.90 -15.20 2.57
C PRO A 109 15.56 -14.65 3.09
N GLY A 110 14.46 -15.33 2.74
CA GLY A 110 13.10 -14.94 3.13
C GLY A 110 12.33 -14.15 2.05
N TYR A 111 12.97 -13.89 0.91
CA TYR A 111 12.37 -13.29 -0.27
C TYR A 111 12.26 -14.31 -1.41
N ASP A 112 11.16 -14.26 -2.15
CA ASP A 112 10.95 -14.97 -3.40
C ASP A 112 10.76 -13.94 -4.52
N PHE A 113 11.70 -13.87 -5.45
CA PHE A 113 11.63 -12.94 -6.58
C PHE A 113 10.74 -13.50 -7.71
N VAL A 114 9.81 -12.69 -8.21
CA VAL A 114 8.94 -13.03 -9.34
C VAL A 114 9.19 -12.06 -10.50
N PRO A 115 10.02 -12.45 -11.49
CA PRO A 115 10.45 -11.56 -12.56
C PRO A 115 9.31 -10.99 -13.41
N SER A 116 8.25 -11.76 -13.63
CA SER A 116 7.13 -11.40 -14.52
C SER A 116 6.33 -10.19 -14.02
N ILE A 117 6.27 -9.97 -12.71
CA ILE A 117 5.54 -8.87 -12.08
C ILE A 117 6.47 -7.82 -11.45
N HIS A 118 7.79 -7.98 -11.62
CA HIS A 118 8.80 -7.07 -11.09
C HIS A 118 8.64 -6.78 -9.58
N ALA A 119 8.34 -7.84 -8.83
CA ALA A 119 8.07 -7.78 -7.41
C ALA A 119 8.75 -8.93 -6.66
N CYS A 120 8.93 -8.71 -5.36
CA CYS A 120 9.50 -9.68 -4.44
C CYS A 120 8.47 -10.00 -3.36
N PHE A 121 8.26 -11.28 -3.13
CA PHE A 121 7.41 -11.73 -2.04
C PHE A 121 8.27 -12.00 -0.81
N LYS A 122 8.04 -11.24 0.26
CA LYS A 122 8.66 -11.54 1.56
C LYS A 122 7.68 -12.29 2.42
N HIS A 123 8.09 -13.44 2.91
CA HIS A 123 7.21 -14.30 3.68
C HIS A 123 7.62 -14.35 5.15
N TYR A 124 6.64 -14.35 6.04
CA TYR A 124 6.86 -14.35 7.49
C TYR A 124 6.35 -15.62 8.14
N TYR A 125 7.18 -16.29 8.94
CA TYR A 125 6.85 -17.54 9.60
C TYR A 125 6.69 -17.36 11.11
N ARG A 126 5.59 -17.91 11.67
CA ARG A 126 5.34 -18.00 13.12
C ARG A 126 5.40 -16.65 13.86
N VAL A 127 5.01 -15.57 13.19
CA VAL A 127 4.88 -14.24 13.77
C VAL A 127 3.43 -14.08 14.23
N ASP A 128 3.23 -13.78 15.52
CA ASP A 128 1.90 -13.51 16.05
C ASP A 128 1.45 -12.11 15.63
N SER A 129 0.65 -12.02 14.56
CA SER A 129 0.17 -10.76 14.01
C SER A 129 -1.34 -10.75 13.82
N THR A 130 -1.92 -9.58 14.13
CA THR A 130 -3.21 -9.16 13.56
C THR A 130 -3.01 -8.75 12.10
N TRP A 131 -4.08 -8.69 11.31
CA TRP A 131 -4.00 -8.20 9.93
C TRP A 131 -3.34 -6.82 9.85
N VAL A 132 -3.72 -5.91 10.75
CA VAL A 132 -3.18 -4.55 10.82
C VAL A 132 -1.67 -4.58 11.09
N SER A 133 -1.23 -5.34 12.09
CA SER A 133 0.20 -5.43 12.41
C SER A 133 1.01 -6.12 11.30
N ALA A 134 0.44 -7.11 10.61
CA ALA A 134 1.09 -7.76 9.45
C ALA A 134 1.27 -6.75 8.31
N ARG A 135 0.25 -5.92 8.06
CA ARG A 135 0.33 -4.83 7.08
C ARG A 135 1.39 -3.81 7.42
N GLU A 136 1.44 -3.36 8.68
CA GLU A 136 2.46 -2.42 9.14
C GLU A 136 3.87 -2.98 8.96
N ILE A 137 4.08 -4.28 9.20
CA ILE A 137 5.37 -4.93 8.94
C ILE A 137 5.71 -4.87 7.44
N CYS A 138 4.76 -5.19 6.55
CA CYS A 138 5.01 -5.14 5.11
C CYS A 138 5.30 -3.72 4.60
N ILE A 139 4.59 -2.71 5.12
CA ILE A 139 4.86 -1.30 4.83
C ILE A 139 6.28 -0.92 5.29
N ASN A 140 6.68 -1.39 6.46
CA ASN A 140 8.03 -1.15 6.98
C ASN A 140 9.14 -1.84 6.17
N ASP A 141 8.80 -2.87 5.40
CA ASP A 141 9.70 -3.54 4.46
C ASP A 141 9.68 -2.91 3.05
N GLY A 142 8.99 -1.80 2.84
CA GLY A 142 8.87 -1.13 1.55
C GLY A 142 7.82 -1.76 0.61
N GLY A 143 6.90 -2.58 1.14
CA GLY A 143 5.81 -3.20 0.38
C GLY A 143 4.45 -2.99 1.03
N ASP A 144 3.53 -3.92 0.79
CA ASP A 144 2.25 -4.02 1.50
C ASP A 144 1.87 -5.50 1.57
N LEU A 145 0.78 -5.84 2.25
CA LEU A 145 0.25 -7.21 2.14
C LEU A 145 -0.07 -7.53 0.68
N VAL A 146 0.32 -8.72 0.25
CA VAL A 146 0.14 -9.18 -1.14
C VAL A 146 -1.32 -9.15 -1.60
N ILE A 147 -1.56 -8.76 -2.84
CA ILE A 147 -2.88 -8.73 -3.48
C ILE A 147 -2.88 -9.64 -4.70
N ILE A 148 -4.05 -10.14 -5.10
CA ILE A 148 -4.15 -11.11 -6.20
C ILE A 148 -4.63 -10.39 -7.47
N GLU A 149 -3.69 -9.78 -8.18
CA GLU A 149 -3.96 -9.03 -9.43
C GLU A 149 -3.55 -9.77 -10.70
N THR A 150 -2.64 -10.74 -10.58
CA THR A 150 -2.17 -11.53 -11.73
C THR A 150 -2.20 -13.04 -11.44
N GLN A 151 -2.14 -13.83 -12.50
CA GLN A 151 -2.06 -15.30 -12.40
C GLN A 151 -0.78 -15.73 -11.66
N GLU A 152 0.31 -15.00 -11.85
CA GLU A 152 1.60 -15.30 -11.22
C GLU A 152 1.55 -15.11 -9.70
N THR A 153 0.93 -14.02 -9.22
CA THR A 153 0.72 -13.84 -7.78
C THR A 153 -0.22 -14.90 -7.22
N TYR A 154 -1.26 -15.29 -7.97
CA TYR A 154 -2.13 -16.38 -7.56
C TYR A 154 -1.36 -17.71 -7.43
N ASP A 155 -0.62 -18.11 -8.45
CA ASP A 155 0.13 -19.36 -8.47
C ASP A 155 1.16 -19.41 -7.33
N PHE A 156 1.82 -18.28 -7.07
CA PHE A 156 2.72 -18.13 -5.92
C PHE A 156 1.99 -18.39 -4.60
N LEU A 157 0.90 -17.67 -4.34
CA LEU A 157 0.16 -17.79 -3.08
C LEU A 157 -0.50 -19.15 -2.92
N PHE A 158 -0.97 -19.76 -4.01
CA PHE A 158 -1.58 -21.08 -4.03
C PHE A 158 -0.57 -22.14 -3.58
N ASN A 159 0.61 -22.15 -4.21
CA ASN A 159 1.70 -23.07 -3.84
C ASN A 159 2.15 -22.85 -2.41
N TYR A 160 2.24 -21.59 -1.99
CA TYR A 160 2.64 -21.23 -0.63
C TYR A 160 1.61 -21.70 0.39
N VAL A 161 0.33 -21.32 0.24
CA VAL A 161 -0.80 -21.72 1.10
C VAL A 161 -0.90 -23.24 1.22
N ASN A 162 -0.67 -24.00 0.15
CA ASN A 162 -0.68 -25.47 0.20
C ASN A 162 0.34 -26.01 1.22
N CYS A 163 1.51 -25.38 1.34
CA CYS A 163 2.55 -25.78 2.30
C CYS A 163 2.24 -25.32 3.73
N ILE A 164 1.68 -24.13 3.90
CA ILE A 164 1.59 -23.46 5.21
C ILE A 164 0.18 -23.44 5.85
N GLY A 165 -0.82 -23.82 5.07
CA GLY A 165 -2.21 -24.01 5.47
C GLY A 165 -3.09 -22.75 5.39
N LYS A 166 -2.64 -21.61 5.94
CA LYS A 166 -3.39 -20.34 5.84
C LYS A 166 -2.50 -19.12 6.07
N LEU A 167 -2.82 -18.00 5.44
CA LEU A 167 -2.06 -16.75 5.55
C LEU A 167 -2.92 -15.49 5.52
N TRP A 168 -2.39 -14.41 6.12
CA TRP A 168 -2.88 -13.06 5.88
C TRP A 168 -2.39 -12.54 4.53
N PHE A 169 -3.30 -11.89 3.80
CA PHE A 169 -3.05 -11.21 2.55
C PHE A 169 -3.83 -9.89 2.52
N GLY A 170 -3.65 -9.11 1.47
CA GLY A 170 -4.02 -7.70 1.40
C GLY A 170 -5.51 -7.44 1.20
N LEU A 171 -6.40 -8.32 1.63
CA LEU A 171 -7.85 -8.16 1.51
C LEU A 171 -8.48 -7.77 2.84
N ARG A 172 -9.25 -6.68 2.84
CA ARG A 172 -10.08 -6.25 3.96
C ARG A 172 -11.34 -5.54 3.47
N ASP A 173 -12.52 -5.86 4.02
CA ASP A 173 -13.81 -5.23 3.68
C ASP A 173 -14.03 -5.18 2.16
N TYR A 174 -13.87 -6.34 1.51
CA TYR A 174 -13.97 -6.48 0.05
C TYR A 174 -13.07 -5.50 -0.75
N LYS A 175 -12.01 -4.98 -0.13
CA LYS A 175 -11.06 -4.05 -0.75
C LYS A 175 -9.64 -4.52 -0.54
N TRP A 176 -8.86 -4.37 -1.58
CA TRP A 176 -7.43 -4.61 -1.53
C TRP A 176 -6.73 -3.48 -0.76
N VAL A 177 -5.52 -3.74 -0.24
CA VAL A 177 -4.69 -2.71 0.42
C VAL A 177 -4.30 -1.57 -0.53
N ASN A 178 -4.40 -1.79 -1.84
CA ASN A 178 -4.29 -0.73 -2.86
C ASN A 178 -5.62 0.02 -3.08
N GLY A 179 -6.65 -0.17 -2.25
CA GLY A 179 -7.92 0.55 -2.32
C GLY A 179 -8.87 0.12 -3.45
N GLN A 180 -8.44 -0.76 -4.37
CA GLN A 180 -9.33 -1.29 -5.40
C GLN A 180 -10.32 -2.30 -4.80
N PRO A 181 -11.56 -2.37 -5.33
CA PRO A 181 -12.50 -3.39 -4.90
C PRO A 181 -11.99 -4.79 -5.26
N PHE A 182 -12.33 -5.77 -4.43
CA PHE A 182 -12.12 -7.18 -4.73
C PHE A 182 -12.99 -7.59 -5.91
N THR A 183 -12.34 -8.03 -6.97
CA THR A 183 -13.01 -8.54 -8.16
C THR A 183 -12.31 -9.82 -8.61
N ASN A 184 -13.05 -10.91 -8.77
CA ASN A 184 -12.50 -12.17 -9.29
C ASN A 184 -12.37 -12.13 -10.83
N ASN A 185 -11.61 -11.15 -11.34
CA ASN A 185 -11.46 -10.92 -12.78
C ASN A 185 -10.63 -12.01 -13.48
N LEU A 186 -9.87 -12.77 -12.71
CA LEU A 186 -9.01 -13.85 -13.20
C LEU A 186 -9.76 -15.19 -13.34
N GLY A 187 -11.04 -15.26 -12.96
CA GLY A 187 -11.82 -16.50 -13.01
C GLY A 187 -11.29 -17.59 -12.07
N LEU A 188 -10.60 -17.19 -11.00
CA LEU A 188 -9.93 -18.09 -10.06
C LEU A 188 -10.94 -18.69 -9.09
N ASN A 189 -10.60 -19.84 -8.48
CA ASN A 189 -11.40 -20.42 -7.40
C ASN A 189 -11.13 -19.74 -6.05
N ILE A 190 -11.11 -18.41 -6.04
CA ILE A 190 -11.01 -17.58 -4.84
C ILE A 190 -12.36 -16.89 -4.69
N LEU A 191 -13.19 -17.48 -3.85
CA LEU A 191 -14.49 -16.93 -3.48
C LEU A 191 -14.45 -16.59 -1.99
N TRP A 192 -15.19 -15.56 -1.60
CA TRP A 192 -15.58 -15.40 -0.21
C TRP A 192 -16.33 -16.66 0.22
N ASN A 193 -15.95 -17.17 1.38
CA ASN A 193 -16.60 -18.35 1.91
C ASN A 193 -17.89 -17.94 2.61
N ASP A 194 -18.91 -17.61 1.81
CA ASP A 194 -20.24 -17.18 2.27
C ASP A 194 -20.91 -18.23 3.20
N GLU A 195 -20.41 -19.47 3.25
CA GLU A 195 -20.85 -20.53 4.17
C GLU A 195 -20.37 -20.33 5.62
N VAL A 196 -19.37 -19.48 5.86
CA VAL A 196 -18.89 -19.07 7.20
C VAL A 196 -19.52 -17.73 7.62
N ASP A 197 -20.17 -17.03 6.69
CA ASP A 197 -20.94 -15.81 6.94
C ASP A 197 -22.33 -16.16 7.49
N SER A 198 -22.38 -16.67 8.72
CA SER A 198 -23.65 -16.76 9.45
C SER A 198 -23.99 -15.49 10.23
N GLU A 199 -23.15 -14.47 10.21
CA GLU A 199 -23.37 -13.23 10.95
C GLU A 199 -23.10 -12.04 10.03
N ASP A 200 -24.19 -11.52 9.45
CA ASP A 200 -24.34 -10.19 8.85
C ASP A 200 -23.14 -9.65 8.02
N PRO A 201 -23.25 -9.52 6.68
CA PRO A 201 -22.25 -8.83 5.84
C PRO A 201 -21.99 -7.36 6.25
N SER A 202 -22.78 -6.83 7.18
CA SER A 202 -22.63 -5.52 7.80
C SER A 202 -21.89 -5.55 9.16
N ASP A 203 -21.50 -6.72 9.67
CA ASP A 203 -20.81 -6.87 10.95
C ASP A 203 -19.36 -6.35 10.82
N PRO A 204 -19.05 -5.18 11.41
CA PRO A 204 -17.72 -4.56 11.30
C PRO A 204 -16.63 -5.36 12.04
N TYR A 205 -16.98 -6.49 12.67
CA TYR A 205 -16.06 -7.30 13.43
C TYR A 205 -15.27 -8.30 12.57
N TYR A 206 -15.79 -8.71 11.42
CA TYR A 206 -15.19 -9.66 10.48
C TYR A 206 -15.02 -8.99 9.12
N ASP A 207 -13.88 -8.35 8.90
CA ASP A 207 -13.58 -7.69 7.62
C ASP A 207 -12.32 -8.25 6.94
N CYS A 208 -11.48 -9.02 7.66
CA CYS A 208 -10.13 -9.30 7.19
C CYS A 208 -10.06 -10.68 6.52
N GLY A 209 -9.66 -10.69 5.25
CA GLY A 209 -9.58 -11.92 4.47
C GLY A 209 -8.41 -12.80 4.92
N LEU A 210 -8.70 -14.09 5.13
CA LEU A 210 -7.71 -15.13 5.36
C LEU A 210 -7.74 -16.16 4.24
N LEU A 211 -6.64 -16.31 3.51
CA LEU A 211 -6.54 -17.32 2.46
C LEU A 211 -6.16 -18.67 3.07
N GLY A 212 -6.96 -19.72 2.82
CA GLY A 212 -6.81 -21.03 3.46
C GLY A 212 -6.82 -22.21 2.49
N PHE A 213 -5.89 -23.16 2.68
CA PHE A 213 -5.86 -24.43 1.94
C PHE A 213 -7.07 -25.31 2.29
N LYS A 214 -7.37 -25.45 3.59
CA LYS A 214 -8.45 -26.32 4.07
C LYS A 214 -9.85 -25.85 3.68
N SER A 215 -10.01 -24.56 3.33
CA SER A 215 -11.24 -24.00 2.78
C SER A 215 -11.35 -24.21 1.27
N GLY A 216 -10.48 -25.01 0.64
CA GLY A 216 -10.44 -25.18 -0.80
C GLY A 216 -9.96 -23.93 -1.52
N TYR A 217 -9.04 -23.19 -0.91
CA TYR A 217 -8.51 -21.90 -1.39
C TYR A 217 -9.52 -20.75 -1.39
N LYS A 218 -10.66 -20.92 -0.71
CA LYS A 218 -11.61 -19.84 -0.43
C LYS A 218 -11.06 -18.86 0.62
N ILE A 219 -11.50 -17.61 0.51
CA ILE A 219 -11.26 -16.55 1.49
C ILE A 219 -12.16 -16.80 2.68
N VAL A 220 -11.58 -16.88 3.86
CA VAL A 220 -12.33 -16.95 5.12
C VAL A 220 -12.36 -15.55 5.71
N ASP A 221 -13.55 -15.02 5.96
CA ASP A 221 -13.69 -13.79 6.72
C ASP A 221 -13.37 -14.05 8.19
N VAL A 222 -12.50 -13.22 8.76
CA VAL A 222 -12.06 -13.33 10.14
C VAL A 222 -11.88 -11.95 10.75
N SER A 223 -12.03 -11.87 12.07
CA SER A 223 -11.81 -10.60 12.75
C SER A 223 -10.38 -10.13 12.60
N CYS A 224 -10.23 -8.86 12.20
CA CYS A 224 -8.94 -8.20 12.00
C CYS A 224 -8.10 -8.14 13.28
N THR A 225 -8.72 -8.33 14.46
CA THR A 225 -8.05 -8.29 15.77
C THR A 225 -7.50 -9.66 16.19
N VAL A 226 -7.89 -10.74 15.49
CA VAL A 226 -7.41 -12.07 15.79
C VAL A 226 -5.91 -12.11 15.52
N LYS A 227 -5.15 -12.48 16.55
CA LYS A 227 -3.74 -12.83 16.38
C LYS A 227 -3.69 -14.23 15.81
N ILE A 228 -3.24 -14.33 14.57
CA ILE A 228 -3.05 -15.62 13.95
C ILE A 228 -1.56 -15.91 14.03
N ARG A 229 -1.20 -16.97 14.77
CA ARG A 229 0.15 -17.56 14.76
C ARG A 229 0.44 -18.28 13.45
N LYS A 230 0.35 -17.55 12.34
CA LYS A 230 0.48 -18.05 10.97
C LYS A 230 1.25 -17.02 10.13
N PHE A 231 1.29 -17.32 8.85
CA PHE A 231 2.16 -16.68 7.89
C PHE A 231 1.45 -15.49 7.27
N PHE A 232 2.22 -14.51 6.85
CA PHE A 232 1.73 -13.44 5.99
C PHE A 232 2.79 -13.18 4.92
N VAL A 233 2.34 -12.67 3.79
CA VAL A 233 3.19 -12.42 2.63
C VAL A 233 3.07 -10.95 2.26
N CYS A 234 4.22 -10.30 2.17
CA CYS A 234 4.35 -8.95 1.66
C CYS A 234 4.65 -9.01 0.17
N GLU A 235 4.00 -8.17 -0.63
CA GLU A 235 4.40 -7.87 -2.00
C GLU A 235 5.21 -6.58 -1.98
N ILE A 236 6.46 -6.66 -2.43
CA ILE A 236 7.41 -5.56 -2.38
C ILE A 236 7.81 -5.21 -3.81
N PRO A 237 7.46 -4.01 -4.31
CA PRO A 237 7.89 -3.53 -5.62
C PRO A 237 9.41 -3.36 -5.68
N MET A 238 10.00 -3.52 -6.86
CA MET A 238 11.45 -3.40 -7.05
C MET A 238 11.86 -2.07 -7.66
N ILE A 239 12.94 -1.49 -7.14
CA ILE A 239 13.53 -0.24 -7.63
C ILE A 239 14.97 -0.46 -8.11
N PRO A 240 15.51 0.39 -9.01
CA PRO A 240 16.90 0.33 -9.43
C PRO A 240 17.86 0.38 -8.24
N VAL A 241 18.98 -0.32 -8.38
CA VAL A 241 20.15 -0.09 -7.53
C VAL A 241 20.82 1.21 -8.01
N SER A 242 21.05 2.15 -7.10
CA SER A 242 21.82 3.38 -7.36
C SER A 242 23.32 3.12 -7.37
#